data_AF-A0A7D5BWY5-F1
#
_entry.id   AF-A0A7D5BWY5-F1
#
_cell.length_a   1.000
_cell.length_b   1.000
_cell.length_c   1.000
_cell.angle_alpha   90.00
_cell.angle_beta   90.00
_cell.angle_gamma   90.00
#
_symmetry.space_group_name_H-M   'P 1'
#
loop_
_entity.id
_entity.type
_entity.pdbx_description
1 polymer ?
#
loop_
_entity_poly.entity_id
_entity_poly.type
_entity_poly.pdbx_seq_one_letter_code
_entity_poly.pdbx_strand_id
1 'polypeptide(L)'
;MAPPTDDGGSPAPIDRPVLEFVQTRLQATRQISGATVTDASGHLVLQVDMSQSYYPDAVDDAQLTVRWYTNDDFKINYRERHTDHAWECRWDRHPNPHNTRNHFHPPPAASTPGEDTSWPTDHRDVVALVLDEIEERIATLWSD
;
A
#
# COMPACT_ATOMS: atom_id res chain seq x y z
N MET A 1 -23.46 23.89 -12.61
CA MET A 1 -22.14 23.78 -11.98
C MET A 1 -21.40 22.69 -12.73
N ALA A 2 -20.25 23.01 -13.33
CA ALA A 2 -19.33 21.99 -13.84
C ALA A 2 -18.59 21.35 -12.64
N PRO A 3 -18.23 20.07 -12.68
CA PRO A 3 -17.36 19.50 -11.67
C PRO A 3 -15.99 20.21 -11.73
N PRO A 4 -15.27 20.33 -10.61
CA PRO A 4 -13.92 20.86 -10.65
C PRO A 4 -13.06 19.97 -11.55
N THR A 5 -12.30 20.61 -12.43
CA THR A 5 -11.26 20.00 -13.24
C THR A 5 -10.24 19.36 -12.31
N ASP A 6 -10.10 18.05 -12.44
CA ASP A 6 -8.88 17.32 -12.07
C ASP A 6 -7.72 18.06 -12.76
N ASP A 7 -6.84 18.72 -12.01
CA ASP A 7 -5.61 19.32 -12.55
C ASP A 7 -4.58 18.22 -12.89
N GLY A 8 -5.09 17.15 -13.53
CA GLY A 8 -4.49 15.87 -13.85
C GLY A 8 -3.34 16.02 -14.83
N GLY A 9 -2.20 16.46 -14.32
CA GLY A 9 -0.92 16.05 -14.87
C GLY A 9 -0.81 14.53 -14.74
N SER A 10 -0.36 13.86 -15.81
CA SER A 10 0.06 12.47 -15.70
C SER A 10 1.01 12.33 -14.50
N PRO A 11 0.85 11.28 -13.66
CA PRO A 11 1.76 11.08 -12.54
C PRO A 11 3.20 11.02 -13.06
N ALA A 12 4.15 11.40 -12.20
CA ALA A 12 5.57 11.24 -12.51
C ALA A 12 5.87 9.78 -12.93
N PRO A 13 6.97 9.52 -13.64
CA PRO A 13 7.36 8.15 -13.97
C PRO A 13 7.51 7.27 -12.73
N ILE A 14 7.33 5.95 -12.88
CA ILE A 14 7.60 4.99 -11.80
C ILE A 14 9.10 4.94 -11.50
N ASP A 15 9.45 5.00 -10.23
CA ASP A 15 10.81 4.81 -9.74
C ASP A 15 11.11 3.32 -9.59
N ARG A 16 11.56 2.71 -10.69
CA ARG A 16 11.93 1.29 -10.73
C ARG A 16 13.05 0.93 -9.73
N PRO A 17 14.15 1.69 -9.60
CA PRO A 17 15.17 1.42 -8.59
C PRO A 17 14.63 1.34 -7.16
N VAL A 18 13.70 2.22 -6.78
CA VAL A 18 13.05 2.14 -5.46
C VAL A 18 12.20 0.87 -5.35
N LEU A 19 11.41 0.51 -6.36
CA LEU A 19 10.63 -0.72 -6.33
C LEU A 19 11.51 -1.98 -6.22
N GLU A 20 12.62 -2.05 -6.95
CA GLU A 20 13.56 -3.19 -6.90
C GLU A 20 14.29 -3.29 -5.55
N PHE A 21 14.60 -2.15 -4.94
CA PHE A 21 15.13 -2.09 -3.57
C PHE A 21 14.10 -2.62 -2.55
N VAL A 22 12.86 -2.13 -2.60
CA VAL A 22 11.78 -2.58 -1.72
C VAL A 22 11.49 -4.07 -1.93
N GLN A 23 11.44 -4.53 -3.18
CA GLN A 23 11.29 -5.95 -3.52
C GLN A 23 12.36 -6.80 -2.83
N THR A 24 13.64 -6.45 -3.00
CA THR A 24 14.76 -7.18 -2.39
C THR A 24 14.64 -7.23 -0.87
N ARG A 25 14.25 -6.11 -0.25
CA ARG A 25 14.07 -6.02 1.20
C ARG A 25 12.94 -6.92 1.69
N LEU A 26 11.79 -6.92 1.01
CA LEU A 26 10.61 -7.69 1.38
C LEU A 26 10.81 -9.20 1.17
N GLN A 27 11.48 -9.61 0.10
CA GLN A 27 11.80 -11.03 -0.16
C GLN A 27 12.67 -11.66 0.94
N ALA A 28 13.44 -10.86 1.67
CA ALA A 28 14.26 -11.33 2.79
C ALA A 28 13.45 -11.54 4.09
N THR A 29 12.16 -11.18 4.12
CA THR A 29 11.32 -11.23 5.32
C THR A 29 10.43 -12.47 5.30
N ARG A 30 10.37 -13.20 6.42
CA ARG A 30 9.56 -14.44 6.53
C ARG A 30 8.04 -14.23 6.39
N GLN A 31 7.56 -13.02 6.69
CA GLN A 31 6.16 -12.62 6.52
C GLN A 31 5.72 -12.59 5.05
N ILE A 32 6.66 -12.63 4.10
CA ILE A 32 6.41 -12.50 2.67
C ILE A 32 6.64 -13.85 1.99
N SER A 33 5.64 -14.32 1.23
CA SER A 33 5.73 -15.56 0.45
C SER A 33 6.20 -15.30 -0.98
N GLY A 34 5.97 -14.09 -1.51
CA GLY A 34 6.45 -13.67 -2.82
C GLY A 34 6.45 -12.15 -2.97
N ALA A 35 7.39 -11.63 -3.77
CA ALA A 35 7.38 -10.22 -4.16
C ALA A 35 7.89 -10.08 -5.60
N THR A 36 7.07 -9.49 -6.46
CA THR A 36 7.31 -9.41 -7.91
C THR A 36 7.00 -8.01 -8.42
N VAL A 37 7.95 -7.40 -9.13
CA VAL A 37 7.68 -6.21 -9.93
C VAL A 37 7.01 -6.65 -11.23
N THR A 38 5.78 -6.20 -11.46
CA THR A 38 4.96 -6.55 -12.62
C THR A 38 4.42 -5.29 -13.31
N ASP A 39 4.06 -5.40 -14.58
CA ASP A 39 3.30 -4.37 -15.28
C ASP A 39 1.81 -4.63 -15.05
N ALA A 40 1.16 -3.73 -14.33
CA ALA A 40 -0.28 -3.74 -14.12
C ALA A 40 -0.91 -2.54 -14.83
N SER A 41 -1.58 -2.81 -15.96
CA SER A 41 -2.30 -1.80 -16.74
C SER A 41 -1.42 -0.64 -17.24
N GLY A 42 -0.18 -0.94 -17.65
CA GLY A 42 0.76 0.06 -18.17
C GLY A 42 1.56 0.80 -17.09
N HIS A 43 1.48 0.35 -15.84
CA HIS A 43 2.26 0.89 -14.73
C HIS A 43 2.98 -0.22 -13.99
N LEU A 44 4.29 -0.04 -13.81
CA LEU A 44 5.08 -0.92 -12.95
C LEU A 44 4.59 -0.82 -11.51
N VAL A 45 4.39 -1.97 -10.90
CA VAL A 45 3.92 -2.12 -9.53
C VAL A 45 4.67 -3.27 -8.87
N LEU A 46 5.02 -3.11 -7.60
CA LEU A 46 5.50 -4.22 -6.79
C LEU A 46 4.30 -4.89 -6.13
N GLN A 47 4.01 -6.12 -6.52
CA GLN A 47 3.01 -6.98 -5.88
C GLN A 47 3.71 -7.90 -4.89
N VAL A 48 3.18 -7.96 -3.67
CA VAL A 48 3.75 -8.69 -2.55
C VAL A 48 2.67 -9.59 -1.97
N ASP A 49 2.90 -10.89 -2.00
CA ASP A 49 2.03 -11.88 -1.39
C ASP A 49 2.51 -12.15 0.03
N MET A 50 1.61 -12.02 1.00
CA MET A 50 1.92 -12.29 2.40
C MET A 50 1.95 -13.80 2.63
N SER A 51 2.70 -14.26 3.63
CA SER A 51 2.74 -15.67 3.99
C SER A 51 1.51 -16.06 4.80
N GLN A 52 0.72 -17.00 4.28
CA GLN A 52 -0.50 -17.49 4.94
C GLN A 52 -0.25 -18.03 6.35
N SER A 53 0.97 -18.51 6.66
CA SER A 53 1.33 -18.98 8.00
C SER A 53 1.30 -17.90 9.08
N TYR A 54 1.19 -16.63 8.70
CA TYR A 54 1.08 -15.49 9.63
C TYR A 54 -0.38 -15.10 9.93
N TYR A 55 -1.36 -15.69 9.25
CA TYR A 55 -2.77 -15.32 9.38
C TYR A 55 -3.60 -16.47 9.98
N PRO A 56 -4.67 -16.18 10.72
CA PRO A 56 -5.64 -17.18 11.12
C PRO A 56 -6.45 -17.69 9.92
N ASP A 57 -7.09 -18.84 10.07
CA ASP A 57 -7.85 -19.52 8.99
C ASP A 57 -9.00 -18.67 8.40
N ALA A 58 -9.45 -17.62 9.10
CA ALA A 58 -10.48 -16.71 8.62
C ALA A 58 -10.02 -15.80 7.45
N VAL A 59 -8.71 -15.58 7.32
CA VAL A 59 -8.13 -14.81 6.21
C VAL A 59 -7.71 -15.78 5.13
N ASP A 60 -8.31 -15.69 3.96
CA ASP A 60 -8.04 -16.60 2.85
C ASP A 60 -6.78 -16.21 2.06
N ASP A 61 -6.49 -14.91 1.94
CA ASP A 61 -5.22 -14.37 1.43
C ASP A 61 -5.00 -12.92 1.88
N ALA A 62 -3.74 -12.48 1.82
CA ALA A 62 -3.38 -11.08 2.05
C ALA A 62 -2.28 -10.63 1.09
N GLN A 63 -2.40 -9.39 0.60
CA GLN A 63 -1.53 -8.81 -0.42
C GLN A 63 -1.19 -7.35 -0.11
N LEU A 64 0.05 -6.99 -0.39
CA LEU A 64 0.54 -5.61 -0.39
C LEU A 64 0.93 -5.21 -1.81
N THR A 65 0.48 -4.03 -2.25
CA THR A 65 0.77 -3.46 -3.56
C THR A 65 1.46 -2.13 -3.38
N VAL A 66 2.64 -1.95 -3.98
CA VAL A 66 3.46 -0.73 -3.85
C VAL A 66 3.68 -0.09 -5.22
N ARG A 67 3.31 1.18 -5.35
CA ARG A 67 3.70 2.07 -6.45
C ARG A 67 4.50 3.23 -5.90
N TRP A 68 5.66 3.49 -6.49
CA TRP A 68 6.55 4.59 -6.12
C TRP A 68 6.92 5.40 -7.36
N TYR A 69 6.90 6.72 -7.25
CA TYR A 69 7.14 7.65 -8.35
C TYR A 69 8.43 8.44 -8.13
N THR A 70 9.06 8.92 -9.21
CA THR A 70 10.36 9.63 -9.15
C THR A 70 10.31 10.98 -8.43
N ASN A 71 9.11 11.46 -8.08
CA ASN A 71 8.90 12.67 -7.29
C ASN A 71 8.56 12.37 -5.80
N ASP A 72 8.81 11.13 -5.37
CA ASP A 72 8.50 10.57 -4.05
C ASP A 72 7.01 10.47 -3.72
N ASP A 73 6.12 10.67 -4.69
CA ASP A 73 4.73 10.24 -4.52
C ASP A 73 4.66 8.71 -4.48
N PHE A 74 3.68 8.17 -3.78
CA PHE A 74 3.47 6.74 -3.70
C PHE A 74 2.02 6.38 -3.42
N LYS A 75 1.68 5.12 -3.71
CA LYS A 75 0.45 4.46 -3.30
C LYS A 75 0.81 3.08 -2.78
N ILE A 76 0.51 2.83 -1.52
CA ILE A 76 0.72 1.54 -0.89
C ILE A 76 -0.64 1.03 -0.43
N ASN A 77 -1.02 -0.16 -0.90
CA ASN A 77 -2.32 -0.75 -0.65
C ASN A 77 -2.17 -2.12 -0.03
N TYR A 78 -2.76 -2.32 1.15
CA TYR A 78 -2.79 -3.61 1.82
C TYR A 78 -4.22 -4.13 1.86
N ARG A 79 -4.42 -5.37 1.40
CA ARG A 79 -5.72 -6.02 1.31
C ARG A 79 -5.67 -7.41 1.92
N GLU A 80 -6.68 -7.73 2.71
CA GLU A 80 -7.01 -9.06 3.19
C GLU A 80 -8.32 -9.51 2.51
N ARG A 81 -8.35 -10.74 2.02
CA ARG A 81 -9.60 -11.41 1.62
C ARG A 81 -10.00 -12.36 2.74
N HIS A 82 -11.19 -12.15 3.30
CA HIS A 82 -11.81 -13.06 4.25
C HIS A 82 -12.90 -13.87 3.55
N THR A 83 -13.35 -14.95 4.18
CA THR A 83 -14.40 -15.80 3.61
C THR A 83 -15.71 -15.03 3.35
N ASP A 84 -16.05 -14.05 4.20
CA ASP A 84 -17.34 -13.34 4.19
C ASP A 84 -17.23 -11.84 3.92
N HIS A 85 -16.02 -11.25 3.99
CA HIS A 85 -15.81 -9.83 3.74
C HIS A 85 -14.42 -9.54 3.15
N ALA A 86 -14.22 -8.29 2.73
CA ALA A 86 -12.91 -7.77 2.34
C ALA A 86 -12.47 -6.72 3.37
N TRP A 87 -11.17 -6.63 3.57
CA TRP A 87 -10.56 -5.61 4.41
C TRP A 87 -9.40 -4.99 3.63
N GLU A 88 -9.37 -3.66 3.50
CA GLU A 88 -8.38 -2.95 2.72
C GLU A 88 -8.07 -1.57 3.32
N CYS A 89 -6.80 -1.21 3.39
CA CYS A 89 -6.33 0.14 3.77
C CYS A 89 -5.21 0.62 2.85
N ARG A 90 -5.00 1.94 2.79
CA ARG A 90 -3.97 2.55 1.92
C ARG A 90 -3.20 3.67 2.57
N TRP A 91 -1.92 3.75 2.24
CA TRP A 91 -1.04 4.89 2.53
C TRP A 91 -0.69 5.57 1.21
N ASP A 92 -1.11 6.81 1.08
CA ASP A 92 -0.95 7.57 -0.15
C ASP A 92 -0.14 8.84 0.12
N ARG A 93 0.76 9.14 -0.82
CA ARG A 93 1.42 10.42 -0.95
C ARG A 93 1.21 10.90 -2.38
N HIS A 94 0.31 11.83 -2.58
CA HIS A 94 0.12 12.55 -3.84
C HIS A 94 -0.77 13.78 -3.63
N PRO A 95 -0.65 14.83 -4.46
CA PRO A 95 -1.60 15.94 -4.43
C PRO A 95 -3.00 15.44 -4.80
N ASN A 96 -4.04 15.94 -4.12
CA ASN A 96 -5.44 15.76 -4.53
C ASN A 96 -6.30 16.96 -4.03
N PRO A 97 -7.55 17.13 -4.51
CA PRO A 97 -8.39 18.27 -4.14
C PRO A 97 -9.02 18.22 -2.74
N HIS A 98 -8.91 17.11 -2.02
CA HIS A 98 -9.73 16.82 -0.82
C HIS A 98 -8.90 16.54 0.44
N ASN A 99 -7.60 16.32 0.29
CA ASN A 99 -6.65 15.98 1.33
C ASN A 99 -5.33 16.72 1.13
N THR A 100 -4.53 16.75 2.19
CA THR A 100 -3.11 17.06 2.10
C THR A 100 -2.37 16.01 1.27
N ARG A 101 -1.13 16.34 0.85
CA ARG A 101 -0.31 15.45 0.02
C ARG A 101 -0.17 14.05 0.63
N ASN A 102 -0.09 13.93 1.95
CA ASN A 102 -0.03 12.64 2.65
C ASN A 102 -1.39 12.33 3.25
N HIS A 103 -1.97 11.18 2.93
CA HIS A 103 -3.24 10.76 3.50
C HIS A 103 -3.32 9.24 3.66
N PHE A 104 -4.08 8.80 4.65
CA PHE A 104 -4.38 7.40 4.93
C PHE A 104 -5.82 7.09 4.54
N HIS A 105 -6.07 5.96 3.89
CA HIS A 105 -7.42 5.47 3.66
C HIS A 105 -7.70 4.32 4.62
N PRO A 106 -8.58 4.50 5.62
CA PRO A 106 -8.81 3.49 6.64
C PRO A 106 -9.58 2.26 6.10
N PRO A 107 -9.43 1.12 6.78
CA PRO A 107 -10.26 -0.06 6.54
C PRO A 107 -11.74 0.18 6.87
N PRO A 108 -12.65 -0.66 6.36
CA PRO A 108 -12.39 -1.90 5.59
C PRO A 108 -12.31 -1.69 4.07
N ALA A 109 -12.61 -0.49 3.57
CA ALA A 109 -12.86 -0.27 2.14
C ALA A 109 -11.93 0.77 1.50
N ALA A 110 -10.90 1.22 2.22
CA ALA A 110 -9.97 2.28 1.79
C ALA A 110 -10.68 3.45 1.07
N SER A 111 -11.80 3.92 1.63
CA SER A 111 -12.71 4.86 0.98
C SER A 111 -12.10 6.26 0.83
N THR A 112 -12.55 7.00 -0.18
CA THR A 112 -12.18 8.41 -0.41
C THR A 112 -13.27 9.33 0.16
N PRO A 113 -12.93 10.48 0.79
CA PRO A 113 -11.59 10.99 1.03
C PRO A 113 -10.84 10.19 2.09
N GLY A 114 -9.51 10.24 2.04
CA GLY A 114 -8.68 9.72 3.13
C GLY A 114 -8.65 10.66 4.32
N GLU A 115 -7.86 10.31 5.31
CA GLU A 115 -7.56 11.10 6.50
C GLU A 115 -6.18 11.73 6.37
N ASP A 116 -6.08 13.04 6.60
CA ASP A 116 -4.81 13.76 6.51
C ASP A 116 -3.82 13.28 7.57
N THR A 117 -2.57 13.11 7.18
CA THR A 117 -1.52 12.56 8.04
C THR A 117 -0.12 13.00 7.58
N SER A 118 0.93 12.44 8.17
CA SER A 118 2.32 12.69 7.79
C SER A 118 3.10 11.39 7.68
N TRP A 119 3.81 11.22 6.57
CA TRP A 119 4.69 10.08 6.32
C TRP A 119 6.17 10.48 6.38
N PRO A 120 7.09 9.59 6.81
CA PRO A 120 8.53 9.81 6.71
C PRO A 120 8.97 10.18 5.29
N THR A 121 10.03 10.98 5.14
CA THR A 121 10.51 11.38 3.81
C THR A 121 11.25 10.26 3.10
N ASP A 122 12.03 9.45 3.83
CA ASP A 122 12.82 8.36 3.26
C ASP A 122 11.92 7.15 2.95
N HIS A 123 12.10 6.56 1.76
CA HIS A 123 11.30 5.42 1.32
C HIS A 123 11.46 4.18 2.22
N ARG A 124 12.62 4.02 2.86
CA ARG A 124 12.88 2.91 3.79
C ARG A 124 12.04 3.07 5.05
N ASP A 125 11.94 4.29 5.55
CA ASP A 125 11.18 4.61 6.76
C ASP A 125 9.67 4.49 6.49
N VAL A 126 9.21 4.87 5.30
CA VAL A 126 7.81 4.65 4.87
C VAL A 126 7.48 3.16 4.82
N VAL A 127 8.34 2.34 4.20
CA VAL A 127 8.11 0.90 4.12
C VAL A 127 8.16 0.24 5.50
N ALA A 128 9.06 0.67 6.39
CA ALA A 128 9.10 0.20 7.77
C ALA A 128 7.78 0.51 8.51
N LEU A 129 7.30 1.75 8.42
CA LEU A 129 6.02 2.16 9.02
C LEU A 129 4.85 1.28 8.54
N VAL A 130 4.75 1.04 7.23
CA VAL A 130 3.66 0.21 6.69
C VAL A 130 3.75 -1.23 7.19
N LEU A 131 4.95 -1.81 7.26
CA LEU A 131 5.13 -3.17 7.76
C LEU A 131 4.79 -3.29 9.25
N ASP A 132 5.16 -2.29 10.05
CA ASP A 132 4.83 -2.24 11.47
C ASP A 132 3.31 -2.19 11.68
N GLU A 133 2.59 -1.34 10.92
CA GLU A 133 1.12 -1.27 11.00
C GLU A 133 0.43 -2.57 10.53
N ILE A 134 0.99 -3.25 9.52
CA ILE A 134 0.49 -4.57 9.09
C ILE A 134 0.75 -5.62 10.16
N GLU A 135 1.90 -5.59 10.84
CA GLU A 135 2.21 -6.52 11.93
C GLU A 135 1.27 -6.32 13.12
N GLU A 136 0.96 -5.07 13.48
CA GLU A 136 -0.06 -4.75 14.48
C GLU A 136 -1.43 -5.29 14.07
N ARG A 137 -1.84 -5.09 12.82
CA ARG A 137 -3.09 -5.64 12.28
C ARG A 137 -3.12 -7.17 12.38
N ILE A 138 -2.06 -7.85 11.98
CA ILE A 138 -1.97 -9.32 12.10
C ILE A 138 -2.08 -9.74 13.57
N ALA A 139 -1.44 -9.03 14.50
CA ALA A 139 -1.55 -9.35 15.92
C ALA A 139 -2.99 -9.21 16.45
N THR A 140 -3.75 -8.22 15.97
CA THR A 140 -5.19 -8.10 16.33
C THR A 140 -6.01 -9.30 15.84
N LEU A 141 -5.75 -9.80 14.63
CA LEU A 141 -6.46 -10.95 14.06
C LEU A 141 -6.31 -12.23 14.88
N TRP A 142 -5.19 -12.39 15.60
CA TRP A 142 -4.95 -13.54 16.48
C TRP A 142 -5.48 -13.36 17.90
N SER A 143 -5.90 -12.14 18.24
CA SER A 143 -6.43 -11.79 19.57
C SER A 143 -7.96 -11.76 19.62
N ASP A 144 -8.61 -11.80 18.45
CA ASP A 144 -10.06 -11.90 18.26
C ASP A 144 -10.59 -13.32 18.46
#